data_AF-A0A1Z9F4U0-F1
#
_entry.id   AF-A0A1Z9F4U0-F1
#
_cell.length_a   1.000
_cell.length_b   1.000
_cell.length_c   1.000
_cell.angle_alpha   90.00
_cell.angle_beta   90.00
_cell.angle_gamma   90.00
#
_symmetry.space_group_name_H-M   'P 1'
#
loop_
_entity.id
_entity.type
_entity.pdbx_description
1 polymer ?
#
loop_
_entity_poly.entity_id
_entity_poly.type
_entity_poly.pdbx_seq_one_letter_code
_entity_poly.pdbx_strand_id
1 'polypeptide(L)'
;MTSKLHIDIARACIAEFPNEACGFVDGSVVIPLVNHADDVEESFVISGEDFLKHDPNTIYHSHPKGDYGFSEQDILVAANMGLTSYLYVVEMDRIERYSSTTGVEVFEKILGS
;
A
#
# COMPACT_ATOMS: atom_id res chain seq x y z
N MET A 1 3.29 13.51 13.45
CA MET A 1 1.89 13.84 13.11
C MET A 1 1.48 12.96 11.95
N THR A 2 0.35 12.27 12.05
CA THR A 2 -0.18 11.45 10.96
C THR A 2 -0.70 12.36 9.85
N SER A 3 -0.29 12.10 8.61
CA SER A 3 -0.74 12.88 7.46
C SER A 3 -2.16 12.48 7.04
N LYS A 4 -2.90 13.38 6.39
CA LYS A 4 -4.21 13.05 5.80
C LYS A 4 -4.10 11.87 4.82
N LEU A 5 -3.03 11.84 4.02
CA LEU A 5 -2.77 10.74 3.08
C LEU A 5 -2.66 9.39 3.79
N HIS A 6 -1.94 9.33 4.92
CA HIS A 6 -1.80 8.08 5.69
C HIS A 6 -3.15 7.58 6.19
N ILE A 7 -4.00 8.49 6.69
CA ILE A 7 -5.35 8.15 7.15
C ILE A 7 -6.22 7.66 5.99
N ASP A 8 -6.14 8.31 4.82
CA ASP A 8 -6.91 7.93 3.65
C ASP A 8 -6.47 6.57 3.09
N ILE A 9 -5.17 6.26 3.09
CA ILE A 9 -4.63 4.93 2.73
C ILE A 9 -5.14 3.88 3.71
N ALA A 10 -4.97 4.10 5.03
CA ALA A 10 -5.42 3.15 6.04
C ALA A 10 -6.91 2.83 5.93
N ARG A 11 -7.75 3.84 5.66
CA ARG A 11 -9.18 3.65 5.43
C ARG A 11 -9.50 2.86 4.17
N ALA A 12 -8.79 3.11 3.07
CA ALA A 12 -8.95 2.33 1.86
C ALA A 12 -8.58 0.86 2.09
N CYS A 13 -7.52 0.60 2.86
CA CYS A 13 -7.11 -0.76 3.21
C CYS A 13 -8.12 -1.48 4.11
N ILE A 14 -8.66 -0.80 5.13
CA ILE A 14 -9.68 -1.39 6.02
C ILE A 14 -10.98 -1.72 5.27
N ALA A 15 -11.33 -0.94 4.24
CA ALA A 15 -12.53 -1.18 3.47
C ALA A 15 -12.53 -2.52 2.70
N GLU A 16 -11.35 -3.06 2.39
CA GLU A 16 -11.17 -4.32 1.66
C GLU A 16 -10.92 -5.52 2.58
N PHE A 17 -10.74 -5.31 3.89
CA PHE A 17 -10.52 -6.39 4.86
C PHE A 17 -11.65 -7.45 4.78
N PRO A 18 -11.34 -8.77 4.75
CA PRO A 18 -10.05 -9.42 5.07
C PRO A 18 -9.05 -9.53 3.92
N ASN A 19 -9.39 -9.02 2.74
CA ASN A 19 -8.50 -9.08 1.58
C ASN A 19 -7.39 -8.03 1.70
N GLU A 20 -6.28 -8.29 1.03
CA GLU A 20 -5.28 -7.29 0.75
C GLU A 20 -5.82 -6.26 -0.25
N ALA A 21 -5.82 -5.00 0.17
CA ALA A 21 -6.14 -3.85 -0.66
C ALA A 21 -4.94 -3.45 -1.52
N CYS A 22 -5.21 -2.86 -2.67
CA CYS A 22 -4.19 -2.21 -3.48
C CYS A 22 -4.73 -0.96 -4.19
N GLY A 23 -3.83 -0.06 -4.58
CA GLY A 23 -4.20 1.08 -5.39
C GLY A 23 -3.05 2.04 -5.67
N PHE A 24 -3.40 3.20 -6.20
CA PHE A 24 -2.44 4.26 -6.54
C PHE A 24 -2.58 5.46 -5.62
N VAL A 25 -1.52 6.27 -5.58
CA VAL A 25 -1.56 7.61 -5.02
C VAL A 25 -1.18 8.61 -6.11
N ASP A 26 -2.08 9.55 -6.39
CA ASP A 26 -1.82 10.68 -7.28
C ASP A 26 -1.79 11.98 -6.46
N GLY A 27 -0.58 12.48 -6.21
CA GLY A 27 -0.34 13.60 -5.31
C GLY A 27 -0.76 13.28 -3.87
N SER A 28 -1.93 13.77 -3.46
CA SER A 28 -2.52 13.49 -2.13
C SER A 28 -3.82 12.71 -2.20
N VAL A 29 -4.17 12.16 -3.36
CA VAL A 29 -5.42 11.44 -3.61
C VAL A 29 -5.13 9.94 -3.64
N VAL A 30 -5.89 9.19 -2.84
CA VAL A 30 -5.88 7.73 -2.83
C VAL A 30 -6.87 7.24 -3.87
N ILE A 31 -6.42 6.35 -4.77
CA ILE A 31 -7.22 5.75 -5.82
C ILE A 31 -7.26 4.24 -5.58
N PRO A 32 -8.31 3.72 -4.91
CA PRO A 32 -8.47 2.28 -4.72
C PRO A 32 -8.69 1.55 -6.04
N LEU A 33 -8.09 0.38 -6.16
CA LEU A 33 -8.24 -0.52 -7.30
C LEU A 33 -8.73 -1.88 -6.84
N VAL A 34 -9.22 -2.67 -7.79
CA VAL A 34 -9.59 -4.06 -7.55
C VAL A 34 -8.32 -4.89 -7.49
N ASN A 35 -8.20 -5.72 -6.45
CA ASN A 35 -7.16 -6.74 -6.38
C ASN A 35 -7.53 -7.92 -7.30
N HIS A 36 -6.66 -8.23 -8.25
CA HIS A 36 -6.82 -9.30 -9.24
C HIS A 36 -6.01 -10.57 -8.94
N ALA A 37 -5.45 -10.72 -7.74
CA ALA A 37 -4.72 -11.92 -7.34
C ALA A 37 -5.64 -13.16 -7.30
N ASP A 38 -5.06 -14.34 -7.50
CA ASP A 38 -5.79 -15.61 -7.32
C ASP A 38 -6.12 -15.84 -5.83
N ASP A 39 -5.22 -15.44 -4.94
CA ASP A 39 -5.41 -15.42 -3.49
C ASP A 39 -5.31 -13.97 -2.99
N VAL A 40 -6.48 -13.34 -2.89
CA VAL A 40 -6.61 -11.92 -2.54
C VAL A 40 -6.40 -11.62 -1.05
N GLU A 41 -6.33 -12.63 -0.18
CA GLU A 41 -6.05 -12.42 1.25
C GLU A 41 -4.55 -12.35 1.55
N GLU A 42 -3.72 -12.92 0.67
CA GLU A 42 -2.28 -13.11 0.90
C GLU A 42 -1.40 -12.42 -0.17
N SER A 43 -2.00 -11.87 -1.23
CA SER A 43 -1.27 -11.16 -2.28
C SER A 43 -2.15 -10.16 -3.03
N PHE A 44 -1.50 -9.25 -3.77
CA PHE A 44 -2.19 -8.35 -4.69
C PHE A 44 -1.67 -8.38 -6.12
N VAL A 45 -2.58 -8.14 -7.06
CA VAL A 45 -2.25 -7.87 -8.47
C VAL A 45 -3.03 -6.66 -8.95
N ILE A 46 -2.30 -5.65 -9.41
CA ILE A 46 -2.86 -4.50 -10.12
C ILE A 46 -2.89 -4.83 -11.61
N SER A 47 -4.03 -4.57 -12.28
CA SER A 47 -4.18 -4.84 -13.70
C SER A 47 -3.20 -3.98 -14.53
N GLY A 48 -2.69 -4.54 -15.63
CA GLY A 48 -1.84 -3.78 -16.56
C GLY A 48 -2.60 -2.63 -17.24
N GLU A 49 -3.92 -2.77 -17.41
CA GLU A 49 -4.77 -1.70 -17.95
C GLU A 49 -4.82 -0.50 -17.00
N ASP A 50 -5.07 -0.72 -15.71
CA ASP A 50 -5.08 0.35 -14.71
C ASP A 50 -3.70 0.98 -14.59
N PHE A 51 -2.63 0.17 -14.59
CA PHE A 51 -1.27 0.67 -14.52
C PHE A 51 -0.94 1.60 -15.69
N LEU A 52 -1.26 1.20 -16.93
CA LEU A 52 -1.02 2.03 -18.12
C LEU A 52 -1.93 3.27 -18.17
N LYS A 53 -3.16 3.16 -17.69
CA LYS A 53 -4.13 4.27 -17.67
C LYS A 53 -3.71 5.38 -16.70
N HIS A 54 -3.17 5.01 -15.55
CA HIS A 54 -2.80 5.96 -14.50
C HIS A 54 -1.33 6.39 -14.54
N ASP A 55 -0.44 5.57 -15.13
CA ASP A 55 1.02 5.79 -15.16
C ASP A 55 1.58 6.25 -13.80
N PRO A 56 1.35 5.47 -12.72
CA PRO A 56 1.60 5.92 -11.36
C PRO A 56 3.09 5.94 -11.04
N ASN A 57 3.50 6.89 -10.19
CA ASN A 57 4.80 6.86 -9.52
C ASN A 57 4.73 6.35 -8.07
N THR A 58 3.52 6.18 -7.55
CA THR A 58 3.26 5.80 -6.17
C THR A 58 2.10 4.82 -6.08
N ILE A 59 2.32 3.73 -5.36
CA ILE A 59 1.31 2.70 -5.09
C ILE A 59 1.09 2.56 -3.58
N TYR A 60 0.00 1.90 -3.21
CA TYR A 60 -0.18 1.38 -1.87
C TYR A 60 -0.76 -0.04 -1.90
N HIS A 61 -0.48 -0.80 -0.84
CA HIS A 61 -1.17 -2.05 -0.53
C HIS A 61 -1.30 -2.26 0.98
N SER A 62 -1.82 -3.41 1.40
CA SER A 62 -2.00 -3.73 2.82
C SER A 62 -1.65 -5.17 3.17
N HIS A 63 -1.04 -5.38 4.31
CA HIS A 63 -1.03 -6.71 4.92
C HIS A 63 -2.19 -6.79 5.91
N PRO A 64 -3.25 -7.58 5.61
CA PRO A 64 -4.47 -7.56 6.39
C PRO A 64 -4.33 -8.27 7.74
N LYS A 65 -3.40 -9.23 7.86
CA LYS A 65 -3.20 -10.06 9.06
C LYS A 65 -1.72 -10.03 9.47
N GLY A 66 -1.45 -10.15 10.77
CA GLY A 66 -0.11 -10.18 11.33
C GLY A 66 0.52 -8.81 11.52
N ASP A 67 1.80 -8.81 11.89
CA ASP A 67 2.58 -7.62 12.25
C ASP A 67 3.73 -7.31 11.29
N TYR A 68 3.83 -8.07 10.20
CA TYR A 68 4.92 -8.00 9.25
C TYR A 68 4.78 -6.80 8.31
N GLY A 69 5.88 -6.07 8.19
CA GLY A 69 6.05 -4.98 7.24
C GLY A 69 6.26 -5.47 5.81
N PHE A 70 6.91 -4.65 4.99
CA PHE A 70 7.21 -5.03 3.60
C PHE A 70 7.93 -6.37 3.53
N SER A 71 7.48 -7.25 2.63
CA SER A 71 8.25 -8.40 2.23
C SER A 71 9.43 -7.99 1.35
N GLU A 72 10.38 -8.92 1.16
CA GLU A 72 11.48 -8.71 0.20
C GLU A 72 10.94 -8.51 -1.23
N GLN A 73 9.85 -9.23 -1.58
CA GLN A 73 9.24 -9.14 -2.90
C GLN A 73 8.62 -7.76 -3.15
N ASP A 74 7.93 -7.17 -2.15
CA ASP A 74 7.33 -5.85 -2.29
C ASP A 74 8.36 -4.77 -2.59
N ILE A 75 9.47 -4.81 -1.84
CA ILE A 75 10.58 -3.87 -2.03
C ILE A 75 11.22 -4.08 -3.41
N LEU A 76 11.44 -5.32 -3.83
CA LEU A 76 12.04 -5.61 -5.14
C LEU A 76 11.16 -5.12 -6.29
N VAL A 77 9.83 -5.31 -6.21
CA VAL A 77 8.89 -4.82 -7.22
C VAL A 77 8.90 -3.30 -7.28
N ALA A 78 8.74 -2.63 -6.13
CA ALA A 78 8.73 -1.18 -6.07
C ALA A 78 10.07 -0.57 -6.55
N ALA A 79 11.20 -1.16 -6.16
CA ALA A 79 12.53 -0.72 -6.59
C ALA A 79 12.73 -0.86 -8.10
N ASN A 80 12.39 -2.02 -8.67
CA ASN A 80 12.58 -2.30 -10.09
C ASN A 80 11.68 -1.44 -10.98
N MET A 81 10.49 -1.07 -10.49
CA MET A 81 9.55 -0.20 -11.20
C MET A 81 9.79 1.29 -10.93
N GLY A 82 10.72 1.64 -10.03
CA GLY A 82 10.99 3.04 -9.66
C GLY A 82 9.85 3.71 -8.90
N LEU A 83 9.06 2.93 -8.16
CA LEU A 83 7.86 3.38 -7.45
C LEU A 83 8.17 3.76 -6.00
N THR A 84 7.46 4.77 -5.49
CA THR A 84 7.23 4.88 -4.04
C THR A 84 6.12 3.91 -3.67
N SER A 85 6.28 3.15 -2.59
CA SER A 85 5.25 2.21 -2.13
C SER A 85 4.86 2.53 -0.70
N TYR A 86 3.56 2.54 -0.42
CA TYR A 86 3.02 2.51 0.93
C TYR A 86 2.48 1.12 1.25
N LEU A 87 2.74 0.63 2.45
CA LEU A 87 2.13 -0.56 3.01
C LEU A 87 1.39 -0.15 4.28
N TYR A 88 0.14 -0.56 4.41
CA TYR A 88 -0.59 -0.47 5.68
C TYR A 88 -0.71 -1.86 6.31
N VAL A 89 -0.13 -2.04 7.50
CA VAL A 89 -0.25 -3.26 8.30
C VAL A 89 -1.46 -3.11 9.20
N VAL A 90 -2.57 -3.76 8.82
CA VAL A 90 -3.91 -3.47 9.35
C VAL A 90 -4.00 -3.73 10.85
N GLU A 91 -3.54 -4.89 11.32
CA GLU A 91 -3.62 -5.26 12.74
C GLU A 91 -2.70 -4.42 13.65
N MET A 92 -1.75 -3.69 13.07
CA MET A 92 -0.78 -2.87 13.81
C MET A 92 -1.07 -1.37 13.76
N ASP A 93 -2.07 -0.92 12.99
CA ASP A 93 -2.32 0.51 12.74
C ASP A 93 -1.03 1.25 12.33
N ARG A 94 -0.28 0.65 11.40
CA ARG A 94 1.07 1.09 10.98
C ARG A 94 1.16 1.25 9.47
N ILE A 95 1.70 2.38 9.03
CA ILE A 95 2.16 2.56 7.64
C ILE A 95 3.66 2.42 7.55
N GLU A 96 4.11 1.69 6.54
CA GLU A 96 5.47 1.72 6.04
C GLU A 96 5.50 2.39 4.68
N ARG A 97 6.52 3.20 4.43
CA ARG A 97 6.75 3.85 3.14
C ARG A 97 8.13 3.48 2.64
N TYR A 98 8.18 2.82 1.49
CA TYR A 98 9.42 2.57 0.76
C TYR A 98 9.63 3.63 -0.33
N SER A 99 10.86 4.15 -0.44
CA SER A 99 11.35 4.79 -1.65
C SER A 99 12.82 4.48 -1.89
N SER A 100 13.28 4.54 -3.14
CA SER A 100 14.69 4.37 -3.49
C SER A 100 15.61 5.43 -2.88
N THR A 101 15.06 6.58 -2.48
CA THR A 101 15.83 7.70 -1.92
C THR A 101 15.99 7.59 -0.41
N THR A 102 14.94 7.17 0.30
CA THR A 102 14.89 7.18 1.78
C THR A 102 14.94 5.79 2.41
N GLY A 103 14.78 4.72 1.62
CA GLY A 103 14.57 3.38 2.15
C GLY A 103 13.16 3.24 2.74
N VAL A 104 13.02 2.41 3.78
CA VAL A 104 11.76 2.21 4.50
C VAL A 104 11.65 3.20 5.66
N GLU A 105 10.54 3.94 5.69
CA GLU A 105 10.14 4.82 6.78
C GLU A 105 8.88 4.24 7.45
N VAL A 106 8.81 4.30 8.78
CA VAL A 106 7.73 3.68 9.57
C VAL A 106 6.93 4.74 10.31
N PHE A 107 5.59 4.62 10.26
CA PHE A 107 4.63 5.52 10.88
C PHE A 107 3.60 4.70 11.66
N GLU A 108 3.57 4.88 12.98
CA GLU A 108 2.70 4.14 13.89
C GLU A 108 1.44 4.95 14.26
N LYS A 109 0.39 4.27 14.72
CA LYS A 109 -0.84 4.86 15.26
C LYS A 109 -1.52 5.80 14.27
N ILE A 110 -1.76 5.29 13.06
CA ILE A 110 -2.30 6.07 11.95
C ILE A 110 -3.74 6.52 12.25
N LEU A 111 -4.58 5.60 12.71
CA LEU A 111 -5.97 5.85 13.06
C LEU A 111 -6.16 6.13 14.56
N GLY A 112 -5.14 5.87 15.38
CA GLY A 112 -5.11 6.22 16.80
C GLY A 112 -5.76 5.18 17.70
N SER A 113 -5.82 3.92 17.23
CA SER A 113 -6.10 2.76 18.07
C SER A 113 -4.97 2.42 19.03
#